data_AF-X1FFA7-F1
#
_entry.id   AF-X1FFA7-F1
#
_cell.length_a   1.000
_cell.length_b   1.000
_cell.length_c   1.000
_cell.angle_alpha   90.00
_cell.angle_beta   90.00
_cell.angle_gamma   90.00
#
_symmetry.space_group_name_H-M   'P 1'
#
loop_
_entity.id
_entity.type
_entity.pdbx_description
1 polymer ?
#
loop_
_entity_poly.entity_id
_entity_poly.type
_entity_poly.pdbx_seq_one_letter_code
_entity_poly.pdbx_strand_id
1 'polypeptide(L)'
;ARLAPGADPDAVRDRLASVAAAHRFAVWTHDEFAYNAATYWMFETGAGLGFIFLSFVVFLVGVVITSQTLFAAVASSVREYAMLNALGAGIGALRRMILEQAFWVGTIGVIVGSVVSVSLALLAHGQDVPISFNYIATVACGVLVMAIALISGFLAVGAINHLEPATLLR
;
A
#
# COMPACT_ATOMS: atom_id res chain seq x y z
N ALA A 1 22.30 30.52 -1.48
CA ALA A 1 23.69 30.94 -1.20
C ALA A 1 24.35 29.86 -0.36
N ARG A 2 25.64 29.57 -0.56
CA ARG A 2 26.37 28.61 0.28
C ARG A 2 27.00 29.34 1.47
N LEU A 3 26.91 28.75 2.66
CA LEU A 3 27.58 29.25 3.86
C LEU A 3 29.10 29.05 3.74
N ALA A 4 29.88 29.91 4.39
CA ALA A 4 31.32 29.71 4.52
C ALA A 4 31.61 28.43 5.34
N PRO A 5 32.70 27.70 5.07
CA PRO A 5 33.03 26.48 5.80
C PRO A 5 33.18 26.79 7.30
N GLY A 6 32.44 26.07 8.16
CA GLY A 6 32.45 26.24 9.62
C GLY A 6 31.48 27.28 10.18
N ALA A 7 30.67 27.93 9.34
CA ALA A 7 29.61 28.82 9.81
C ALA A 7 28.40 28.01 10.31
N ASP A 8 27.89 28.37 11.48
CA ASP A 8 26.67 27.79 12.06
C ASP A 8 25.42 28.23 11.25
N PRO A 9 24.69 27.27 10.63
CA PRO A 9 23.50 27.57 9.84
C PRO A 9 22.39 28.26 10.63
N ASP A 10 22.20 27.90 11.90
CA ASP A 10 21.13 28.45 12.74
C ASP A 10 21.44 29.90 13.13
N ALA A 11 22.69 30.18 13.53
CA ALA A 11 23.14 31.54 13.84
C ALA A 11 23.03 32.48 12.64
N VAL A 12 23.29 31.98 11.42
CA VAL A 12 23.17 32.77 10.18
C VAL A 12 21.71 32.99 9.80
N ARG A 13 20.84 31.98 9.97
CA ARG A 13 19.39 32.11 9.79
C ARG A 13 18.84 33.20 10.70
N ASP A 14 19.14 33.14 12.00
CA ASP A 14 18.57 34.08 12.98
C ASP A 14 19.03 35.52 12.73
N ARG A 15 20.29 35.71 12.31
CA ARG A 15 20.81 37.01 11.89
C ARG A 15 20.07 37.55 10.66
N LEU A 16 19.83 36.71 9.66
CA LEU A 16 19.13 37.10 8.44
C LEU A 16 17.62 37.26 8.65
N ALA A 17 17.02 36.50 9.56
CA ALA A 17 15.60 36.59 9.91
C ALA A 17 15.22 37.97 10.44
N SER A 18 16.13 38.61 11.19
CA SER A 18 15.95 39.99 11.67
C SER A 18 15.84 41.03 10.53
N VAL A 19 16.55 40.81 9.42
CA VAL A 19 16.53 41.66 8.22
C VAL A 19 15.35 41.29 7.31
N ALA A 20 15.01 40.00 7.28
CA ALA A 20 13.94 39.42 6.47
C ALA A 20 12.55 39.92 6.89
N ALA A 21 12.34 40.09 8.20
CA ALA A 21 11.11 40.66 8.75
C ALA A 21 10.77 42.05 8.18
N ALA A 22 11.78 42.84 7.84
CA ALA A 22 11.60 44.17 7.24
C ALA A 22 11.32 44.15 5.73
N HIS A 23 11.58 43.04 5.03
CA HIS A 23 11.62 42.98 3.56
C HIS A 23 10.74 41.88 2.93
N ARG A 24 9.84 41.25 3.70
CA ARG A 24 8.84 40.27 3.24
C ARG A 24 9.40 39.02 2.53
N PHE A 25 10.61 38.58 2.86
CA PHE A 25 11.13 37.27 2.45
C PHE A 25 11.27 36.36 3.66
N ALA A 26 11.15 35.05 3.46
CA ALA A 26 11.41 34.06 4.50
C ALA A 26 12.82 33.49 4.33
N VAL A 27 13.53 33.31 5.44
CA VAL A 27 14.87 32.72 5.45
C VAL A 27 14.75 31.37 6.14
N TRP A 28 15.01 30.31 5.39
CA TRP A 28 14.99 28.94 5.88
C TRP A 28 16.37 28.33 5.72
N THR A 29 16.74 27.45 6.65
CA THR A 29 17.87 26.55 6.42
C THR A 29 17.50 25.55 5.32
N HIS A 30 18.51 24.83 4.80
CA HIS A 30 18.29 23.82 3.77
C HIS A 30 17.26 22.76 4.21
N ASP A 31 17.38 22.27 5.45
CA ASP A 31 16.53 21.20 5.97
C ASP A 31 15.11 21.70 6.29
N GLU A 32 15.01 22.93 6.79
CA GLU A 32 13.73 23.57 7.08
C GLU A 32 12.96 23.88 5.79
N PHE A 33 13.64 24.34 4.74
CA PHE A 33 13.03 24.53 3.43
C PHE A 33 12.56 23.20 2.82
N ALA A 34 13.38 22.15 2.90
CA ALA A 34 13.03 20.83 2.38
C ALA A 34 11.78 20.27 3.07
N TYR A 35 11.70 20.38 4.40
CA TYR A 35 10.54 19.93 5.18
C TYR A 35 9.28 20.74 4.86
N ASN A 36 9.39 22.06 4.80
CA ASN A 36 8.25 22.95 4.57
C ASN A 36 7.72 22.82 3.13
N ALA A 37 8.63 22.70 2.15
CA ALA A 37 8.26 22.41 0.77
C ALA A 37 7.57 21.05 0.64
N ALA A 38 8.10 19.99 1.26
CA ALA A 38 7.47 18.67 1.25
C ALA A 38 6.05 18.72 1.86
N THR A 39 5.90 19.38 3.01
CA THR A 39 4.59 19.53 3.69
C THR A 39 3.60 20.31 2.83
N TYR A 40 4.02 21.42 2.22
CA TYR A 40 3.19 22.21 1.31
C TYR A 40 2.71 21.39 0.11
N TRP A 41 3.62 20.64 -0.53
CA TRP A 41 3.27 19.76 -1.64
C TRP A 41 2.38 18.59 -1.22
N MET A 42 2.59 18.00 -0.04
CA MET A 42 1.77 16.89 0.43
C MET A 42 0.37 17.32 0.87
N PHE A 43 0.23 18.45 1.58
CA PHE A 43 -1.03 18.81 2.24
C PHE A 43 -1.73 20.03 1.63
N GLU A 44 -1.00 21.01 1.08
CA GLU A 44 -1.60 22.28 0.63
C GLU A 44 -1.87 22.31 -0.87
N THR A 45 -1.02 21.69 -1.70
CA THR A 45 -1.24 21.66 -3.16
C THR A 45 -2.31 20.66 -3.62
N GLY A 46 -2.81 19.81 -2.71
CA GLY A 46 -3.78 18.75 -3.03
C GLY A 46 -3.17 17.50 -3.69
N ALA A 47 -1.88 17.51 -4.06
CA ALA A 47 -1.21 16.36 -4.68
C ALA A 47 -1.19 15.13 -3.75
N GLY A 48 -0.88 15.32 -2.45
CA GLY A 48 -0.92 14.22 -1.48
C GLY A 48 -2.33 13.70 -1.23
N LEU A 49 -3.35 14.58 -1.20
CA LEU A 49 -4.75 14.17 -1.04
C LEU A 49 -5.24 13.34 -2.24
N GLY A 50 -4.86 13.75 -3.46
CA GLY A 50 -5.12 12.98 -4.69
C GLY A 50 -4.45 11.60 -4.67
N PHE A 51 -3.20 11.52 -4.17
CA PHE A 51 -2.50 10.25 -4.03
C PHE A 51 -3.16 9.31 -3.01
N ILE A 52 -3.59 9.83 -1.86
CA ILE A 52 -4.30 9.04 -0.84
C ILE A 52 -5.65 8.54 -1.40
N PHE A 53 -6.40 9.40 -2.08
CA PHE A 53 -7.67 9.01 -2.69
C PHE A 53 -7.48 7.92 -3.75
N LEU A 54 -6.50 8.07 -4.65
CA LEU A 54 -6.19 7.06 -5.64
C LEU A 54 -5.76 5.73 -4.99
N SER A 55 -4.91 5.81 -3.96
CA SER A 55 -4.49 4.63 -3.20
C SER A 55 -5.67 3.90 -2.57
N PHE A 56 -6.64 4.64 -2.03
CA PHE A 56 -7.87 4.07 -1.48
C PHE A 56 -8.74 3.40 -2.55
N VAL A 57 -8.87 3.99 -3.73
CA VAL A 57 -9.61 3.39 -4.84
C VAL A 57 -8.94 2.10 -5.33
N VAL A 58 -7.62 2.13 -5.56
CA VAL A 58 -6.85 0.95 -5.97
C VAL A 58 -6.97 -0.16 -4.92
N PHE A 59 -6.94 0.20 -3.64
CA PHE A 59 -7.16 -0.71 -2.53
C PHE A 59 -8.53 -1.41 -2.63
N LEU A 60 -9.61 -0.65 -2.80
CA LEU A 60 -10.97 -1.20 -2.83
C LEU A 60 -11.17 -2.11 -4.04
N VAL A 61 -10.70 -1.67 -5.21
CA VAL A 61 -10.76 -2.48 -6.45
C VAL A 61 -9.94 -3.75 -6.31
N GLY A 62 -8.76 -3.69 -5.69
CA GLY A 62 -7.92 -4.86 -5.43
C GLY A 62 -8.61 -5.91 -4.55
N VAL A 63 -9.28 -5.48 -3.48
CA VAL A 63 -10.10 -6.36 -2.60
C VAL A 63 -11.20 -7.04 -3.42
N VAL A 64 -11.94 -6.27 -4.22
CA VAL A 64 -13.07 -6.79 -5.01
C VAL A 64 -12.60 -7.83 -6.04
N ILE A 65 -11.56 -7.52 -6.82
CA ILE A 65 -11.04 -8.44 -7.85
C ILE A 65 -10.48 -9.71 -7.21
N THR A 66 -9.75 -9.59 -6.09
CA THR A 66 -9.18 -10.74 -5.39
C THR A 66 -10.28 -11.64 -4.83
N SER A 67 -11.31 -11.05 -4.21
CA SER A 67 -12.48 -11.77 -3.70
C SER A 67 -13.23 -12.50 -4.83
N GLN A 68 -13.46 -11.82 -5.95
CA GLN A 68 -14.11 -12.42 -7.13
C GLN A 68 -13.29 -13.59 -7.70
N THR A 69 -11.97 -13.43 -7.78
CA THR A 69 -11.07 -14.48 -8.29
C THR A 69 -11.07 -15.71 -7.37
N LEU A 70 -10.96 -15.49 -6.06
CA LEU A 70 -11.03 -16.58 -5.08
C LEU A 70 -12.40 -17.25 -5.11
N PHE A 71 -13.48 -16.48 -5.20
CA PHE A 71 -14.83 -17.05 -5.34
C PHE A 71 -14.96 -17.94 -6.58
N ALA A 72 -14.44 -17.48 -7.73
CA ALA A 72 -14.43 -18.27 -8.96
C ALA A 72 -13.60 -19.57 -8.81
N ALA A 73 -12.42 -19.48 -8.16
CA ALA A 73 -11.58 -20.64 -7.88
C ALA A 73 -12.25 -21.64 -6.92
N VAL A 74 -13.05 -21.15 -5.98
CA VAL A 74 -13.82 -22.03 -5.09
C VAL A 74 -14.98 -22.65 -5.83
N ALA A 75 -15.74 -21.88 -6.60
CA ALA A 75 -16.89 -22.37 -7.34
C ALA A 75 -16.52 -23.52 -8.31
N SER A 76 -15.31 -23.48 -8.90
CA SER A 76 -14.82 -24.59 -9.74
C SER A 76 -14.46 -25.84 -8.92
N SER A 77 -13.87 -25.69 -7.74
CA SER A 77 -13.51 -26.83 -6.88
C SER A 77 -14.67 -27.38 -6.05
N VAL A 78 -15.76 -26.63 -5.84
CA VAL A 78 -16.94 -27.06 -5.06
C VAL A 78 -17.51 -28.38 -5.57
N ARG A 79 -17.46 -28.66 -6.88
CA ARG A 79 -17.97 -29.93 -7.45
C ARG A 79 -17.09 -31.13 -7.06
N GLU A 80 -15.78 -30.95 -7.02
CA GLU A 80 -14.83 -31.97 -6.53
C GLU A 80 -14.99 -32.18 -5.01
N TYR A 81 -15.25 -31.09 -4.27
CA TYR A 81 -15.55 -31.15 -2.85
C TYR A 81 -16.91 -31.76 -2.52
N ALA A 82 -17.94 -31.58 -3.35
CA ALA A 82 -19.24 -32.22 -3.15
C ALA A 82 -19.10 -33.76 -3.20
N MET A 83 -18.24 -34.26 -4.08
CA MET A 83 -17.89 -35.68 -4.15
C MET A 83 -17.11 -36.15 -2.91
N LEU A 84 -16.15 -35.36 -2.42
CA LEU A 84 -15.38 -35.66 -1.21
C LEU A 84 -16.18 -35.49 0.09
N ASN A 85 -17.14 -34.58 0.14
CA ASN A 85 -18.03 -34.36 1.28
C ASN A 85 -19.08 -35.49 1.37
N ALA A 86 -19.49 -36.07 0.24
CA ALA A 86 -20.25 -37.33 0.23
C ALA A 86 -19.46 -38.51 0.84
N LEU A 87 -18.13 -38.40 0.90
CA LEU A 87 -17.22 -39.32 1.60
C LEU A 87 -16.89 -38.87 3.03
N GLY A 88 -17.45 -37.76 3.53
CA GLY A 88 -17.32 -37.28 4.91
C GLY A 88 -16.29 -36.15 5.13
N ALA A 89 -15.68 -35.57 4.09
CA ALA A 89 -14.72 -34.48 4.23
C ALA A 89 -15.42 -33.11 4.38
N GLY A 90 -15.40 -32.53 5.60
CA GLY A 90 -16.15 -31.30 5.93
C GLY A 90 -15.60 -29.98 5.34
N ILE A 91 -16.45 -28.94 5.39
CA ILE A 91 -16.25 -27.55 4.94
C ILE A 91 -14.95 -26.87 5.46
N GLY A 92 -14.37 -27.37 6.56
CA GLY A 92 -13.12 -26.84 7.13
C GLY A 92 -11.90 -26.98 6.20
N ALA A 93 -11.87 -28.00 5.33
CA ALA A 93 -10.77 -28.21 4.37
C ALA A 93 -10.75 -27.11 3.30
N LEU A 94 -11.93 -26.73 2.79
CA LEU A 94 -12.09 -25.67 1.79
C LEU A 94 -11.59 -24.32 2.33
N ARG A 95 -11.96 -23.98 3.58
CA ARG A 95 -11.48 -22.76 4.24
C ARG A 95 -9.97 -22.71 4.33
N ARG A 96 -9.31 -23.84 4.64
CA ARG A 96 -7.85 -23.91 4.77
C ARG A 96 -7.15 -23.72 3.43
N MET A 97 -7.65 -24.34 2.37
CA MET A 97 -7.12 -24.17 1.01
C MET A 97 -7.21 -22.72 0.54
N ILE A 98 -8.35 -22.05 0.76
CA ILE A 98 -8.54 -20.66 0.31
C ILE A 98 -7.62 -19.70 1.06
N LEU A 99 -7.46 -19.90 2.37
CA LEU A 99 -6.52 -19.11 3.17
C LEU A 99 -5.07 -19.31 2.70
N GLU A 100 -4.70 -20.54 2.30
CA GLU A 100 -3.38 -20.83 1.76
C GLU A 100 -3.17 -20.19 0.39
N GLN A 101 -4.16 -20.22 -0.49
CA GLN A 101 -4.11 -19.50 -1.77
C GLN A 101 -3.99 -18.00 -1.56
N ALA A 102 -4.79 -17.41 -0.66
CA ALA A 102 -4.72 -16.00 -0.33
C ALA A 102 -3.34 -15.59 0.22
N PHE A 103 -2.74 -16.44 1.07
CA PHE A 103 -1.40 -16.22 1.59
C PHE A 103 -0.33 -16.21 0.48
N TRP A 104 -0.38 -17.17 -0.44
CA TRP A 104 0.55 -17.22 -1.58
C TRP A 104 0.36 -16.04 -2.53
N VAL A 105 -0.88 -15.66 -2.83
CA VAL A 105 -1.20 -14.47 -3.65
C VAL A 105 -0.64 -13.21 -3.00
N GLY A 106 -0.85 -13.02 -1.70
CA GLY A 106 -0.30 -11.89 -0.95
C GLY A 106 1.23 -11.87 -0.98
N THR A 107 1.87 -13.03 -0.77
CA THR A 107 3.33 -13.17 -0.77
C THR A 107 3.92 -12.82 -2.14
N ILE A 108 3.38 -13.37 -3.22
CA ILE A 108 3.81 -13.07 -4.58
C ILE A 108 3.58 -11.59 -4.90
N GLY A 109 2.45 -11.02 -4.49
CA GLY A 109 2.15 -9.61 -4.67
C GLY A 109 3.17 -8.69 -3.99
N VAL A 110 3.59 -9.00 -2.76
CA VAL A 110 4.63 -8.24 -2.04
C VAL A 110 5.98 -8.35 -2.75
N ILE A 111 6.35 -9.54 -3.22
CA ILE A 111 7.62 -9.76 -3.93
C ILE A 111 7.63 -8.97 -5.24
N VAL A 112 6.62 -9.12 -6.08
CA VAL A 112 6.51 -8.42 -7.37
C VAL A 112 6.46 -6.91 -7.16
N GLY A 113 5.65 -6.44 -6.20
CA GLY A 113 5.58 -5.03 -5.85
C GLY A 113 6.94 -4.46 -5.44
N SER A 114 7.68 -5.18 -4.60
CA SER A 114 9.02 -4.78 -4.16
C SER A 114 10.01 -4.71 -5.32
N VAL A 115 10.00 -5.70 -6.23
CA VAL A 115 10.84 -5.71 -7.43
C VAL A 115 10.54 -4.53 -8.33
N VAL A 116 9.26 -4.23 -8.55
CA VAL A 116 8.82 -3.08 -9.35
C VAL A 116 9.25 -1.76 -8.68
N SER A 117 9.05 -1.61 -7.37
CA SER A 117 9.47 -0.41 -6.63
C SER A 117 10.98 -0.17 -6.71
N VAL A 118 11.80 -1.21 -6.54
CA VAL A 118 13.26 -1.11 -6.67
C VAL A 118 13.65 -0.75 -8.10
N SER A 119 13.01 -1.37 -9.10
CA SER A 119 13.28 -1.08 -10.50
C SER A 119 12.97 0.38 -10.84
N LEU A 120 11.83 0.91 -10.40
CA LEU A 120 11.49 2.32 -10.57
C LEU A 120 12.50 3.24 -9.88
N ALA A 121 12.97 2.88 -8.68
CA ALA A 121 13.99 3.68 -8.00
C ALA A 121 15.31 3.73 -8.76
N LEU A 122 15.76 2.60 -9.32
CA LEU A 122 16.95 2.57 -10.17
C LEU A 122 16.82 3.47 -11.40
N LEU A 123 15.65 3.49 -12.04
CA LEU A 123 15.36 4.39 -13.16
C LEU A 123 15.34 5.86 -12.72
N ALA A 124 14.75 6.16 -11.57
CA ALA A 124 14.65 7.51 -11.02
C ALA A 124 16.00 8.11 -10.62
N HIS A 125 16.93 7.28 -10.13
CA HIS A 125 18.32 7.69 -9.87
C HIS A 125 19.02 8.19 -11.15
N GLY A 126 18.66 7.65 -12.31
CA GLY A 126 19.16 8.13 -13.61
C GLY A 126 18.57 9.46 -14.07
N GLN A 127 17.60 10.02 -13.36
CA GLN A 127 16.92 11.29 -13.66
C GLN A 127 17.10 12.34 -12.54
N ASP A 128 18.06 12.14 -11.63
CA ASP A 128 18.31 12.99 -10.45
C ASP A 128 17.07 13.20 -9.56
N VAL A 129 16.15 12.23 -9.52
CA VAL A 129 15.01 12.24 -8.60
C VAL A 129 15.40 11.49 -7.32
N PRO A 130 15.62 12.18 -6.19
CA PRO A 130 16.00 11.53 -4.94
C PRO A 130 14.80 10.75 -4.37
N ILE A 131 14.85 9.42 -4.47
CA ILE A 131 13.85 8.53 -3.84
C ILE A 131 14.44 7.98 -2.54
N SER A 132 13.83 8.35 -1.41
CA SER A 132 14.17 7.82 -0.09
C SER A 132 13.23 6.69 0.30
N PHE A 133 13.75 5.49 0.56
CA PHE A 133 12.98 4.39 1.13
C PHE A 133 12.98 4.45 2.66
N ASN A 134 11.81 4.71 3.25
CA ASN A 134 11.62 4.57 4.68
C ASN A 134 11.26 3.11 5.01
N TYR A 135 12.12 2.44 5.78
CA TYR A 135 11.92 1.04 6.19
C TYR A 135 10.56 0.80 6.85
N ILE A 136 10.09 1.72 7.70
CA ILE A 136 8.80 1.59 8.39
C ILE A 136 7.65 1.63 7.38
N ALA A 137 7.71 2.53 6.40
CA ALA A 137 6.69 2.64 5.36
C ALA A 137 6.66 1.38 4.46
N THR A 138 7.82 0.84 4.09
CA THR A 138 7.91 -0.39 3.30
C THR A 138 7.30 -1.58 4.02
N VAL A 139 7.64 -1.78 5.31
CA VAL A 139 7.06 -2.85 6.13
C VAL A 139 5.55 -2.65 6.30
N ALA A 140 5.11 -1.42 6.58
CA ALA A 140 3.68 -1.11 6.72
C ALA A 140 2.89 -1.42 5.43
N CYS A 141 3.41 -1.06 4.25
CA CYS A 141 2.81 -1.41 2.97
C CYS A 141 2.76 -2.93 2.76
N GLY A 142 3.83 -3.66 3.09
CA GLY A 142 3.86 -5.13 2.98
C GLY A 142 2.82 -5.80 3.88
N VAL A 143 2.72 -5.36 5.14
CA VAL A 143 1.70 -5.85 6.08
C VAL A 143 0.29 -5.53 5.59
N LEU A 144 0.08 -4.33 5.06
CA LEU A 144 -1.22 -3.90 4.53
C LEU A 144 -1.65 -4.74 3.33
N VAL A 145 -0.74 -5.02 2.38
CA VAL A 145 -1.00 -5.92 1.25
C VAL A 145 -1.34 -7.34 1.71
N MET A 146 -0.60 -7.87 2.68
CA MET A 146 -0.88 -9.20 3.23
C MET A 146 -2.23 -9.25 3.94
N ALA A 147 -2.55 -8.24 4.75
CA ALA A 147 -3.83 -8.13 5.42
C ALA A 147 -4.99 -8.09 4.41
N ILE A 148 -4.86 -7.36 3.30
CA ILE A 148 -5.85 -7.33 2.23
C ILE A 148 -6.07 -8.71 1.62
N ALA A 149 -4.99 -9.41 1.25
CA ALA A 149 -5.11 -10.72 0.63
C ALA A 149 -5.85 -11.70 1.54
N LEU A 150 -5.49 -11.73 2.83
CA LEU A 150 -6.12 -12.59 3.83
C LEU A 150 -7.57 -12.21 4.13
N ILE A 151 -7.88 -10.92 4.29
CA ILE A 151 -9.25 -10.44 4.51
C ILE A 151 -10.12 -10.75 3.30
N SER A 152 -9.60 -10.55 2.09
CA SER A 152 -10.33 -10.86 0.84
C SER A 152 -10.65 -12.35 0.74
N GLY A 153 -9.69 -13.23 1.06
CA GLY A 153 -9.93 -14.67 1.11
C GLY A 153 -10.90 -15.08 2.20
N PHE A 154 -10.85 -14.43 3.37
CA PHE A 154 -11.81 -14.67 4.44
C PHE A 154 -13.23 -14.26 4.05
N LEU A 155 -13.39 -13.08 3.42
CA LEU A 155 -14.68 -12.59 2.92
C LEU A 155 -15.25 -13.48 1.81
N ALA A 156 -14.40 -14.00 0.91
CA ALA A 156 -14.83 -14.95 -0.12
C ALA A 156 -15.42 -16.23 0.48
N VAL A 157 -14.80 -16.78 1.54
CA VAL A 157 -15.34 -17.93 2.30
C VAL A 157 -16.64 -17.57 3.01
N GLY A 158 -16.69 -16.41 3.65
CA GLY A 158 -17.88 -15.93 4.36
C GLY A 158 -19.10 -15.76 3.43
N ALA A 159 -18.87 -15.29 2.20
CA ALA A 159 -19.89 -15.18 1.17
C ALA A 159 -20.45 -16.54 0.75
N ILE A 160 -19.61 -17.58 0.67
CA ILE A 160 -20.04 -18.95 0.34
C ILE A 160 -20.94 -19.53 1.44
N ASN A 161 -20.67 -19.24 2.71
CA ASN A 161 -21.52 -19.69 3.81
C ASN A 161 -22.89 -18.99 3.85
N HIS A 162 -23.00 -17.79 3.25
CA HIS A 162 -24.27 -17.06 3.10
C HIS A 162 -25.02 -17.37 1.80
N LEU A 163 -24.37 -18.03 0.84
CA LEU A 163 -25.06 -18.63 -0.30
C LEU A 163 -25.75 -19.89 0.20
N GLU A 164 -26.96 -19.68 0.72
CA GLU A 164 -27.82 -20.70 1.28
C GLU A 164 -27.91 -21.92 0.36
N PRO A 165 -27.88 -23.15 0.93
CA PRO A 165 -27.98 -24.43 0.22
C PRO A 165 -29.34 -24.68 -0.48
N ALA A 166 -30.17 -23.64 -0.65
CA ALA A 166 -31.49 -23.71 -1.26
C ALA A 166 -31.49 -23.53 -2.79
N THR A 167 -30.40 -23.02 -3.40
CA THR A 167 -30.30 -22.86 -4.87
C THR A 167 -29.72 -24.09 -5.59
N LEU A 168 -29.22 -25.08 -4.85
CA LEU A 168 -28.74 -26.36 -5.42
C LEU A 168 -29.87 -27.37 -5.75
N LEU A 169 -31.14 -26.98 -5.63
CA LEU A 169 -32.32 -27.80 -5.97
C LEU A 169 -33.20 -27.20 -7.09
N ARG A 170 -32.67 -26.27 -7.89
CA ARG A 170 -33.31 -25.84 -9.15
C ARG A 170 -32.33 -25.87 -10.31
#